data_AF-A0A976KUC7-F1
#
_entry.id   AF-A0A976KUC7-F1
#
_cell.length_a   1.000
_cell.length_b   1.000
_cell.length_c   1.000
_cell.angle_alpha   90.00
_cell.angle_beta   90.00
_cell.angle_gamma   90.00
#
_symmetry.space_group_name_H-M   'P 1'
#
loop_
_entity.id
_entity.type
_entity.pdbx_description
1 polymer ?
#
loop_
_entity_poly.entity_id
_entity_poly.type
_entity_poly.pdbx_seq_one_letter_code
_entity_poly.pdbx_strand_id
1 'polypeptide(L)'
;MGRRHRVLAGDTLASIAREYGFRDWARIWAHPDNADLRAKRRSPDLLTPGDEVFVPFREPTWRTYTPNAVHTFVLAEQRRTLHLVLLRPDGSPHAGCRYVLQVGQEQFEAHVPTSGNIVHELATDNDAGTLEIWLHPGTERPATFELKIGHLVGVEEPLGRQARLANLGFYRGPLDGVEDTEDSRTAARAFARRHDVEPTDHTALWVRLEEVHGC
;
A
#
# COMPACT_ATOMS: atom_id res chain seq x y z
N MET A 1 8.73 27.85 6.27
CA MET A 1 8.36 28.17 4.86
C MET A 1 8.37 26.87 4.06
N GLY A 2 7.47 26.75 3.10
CA GLY A 2 7.33 25.52 2.30
C GLY A 2 6.31 25.69 1.18
N ARG A 3 5.95 24.58 0.55
CA ARG A 3 4.98 24.50 -0.55
C ARG A 3 3.94 23.42 -0.27
N ARG A 4 2.71 23.62 -0.74
CA ARG A 4 1.66 22.59 -0.73
C ARG A 4 1.75 21.79 -2.03
N HIS A 5 1.73 20.47 -1.92
CA HIS A 5 1.61 19.54 -3.03
C HIS A 5 0.20 18.96 -3.01
N ARG A 6 -0.49 19.00 -4.14
CA ARG A 6 -1.81 18.39 -4.29
C ARG A 6 -1.63 16.97 -4.79
N VAL A 7 -2.00 16.00 -3.96
CA VAL A 7 -1.87 14.56 -4.23
C VAL A 7 -2.62 14.21 -5.52
N LEU A 8 -1.97 13.48 -6.40
CA LEU A 8 -2.53 12.88 -7.60
C LEU A 8 -2.71 11.36 -7.42
N ALA A 9 -3.37 10.71 -8.37
CA ALA A 9 -3.53 9.26 -8.33
C ALA A 9 -2.17 8.56 -8.45
N GLY A 10 -1.85 7.67 -7.49
CA GLY A 10 -0.56 6.98 -7.40
C GLY A 10 0.50 7.73 -6.58
N ASP A 11 0.22 8.95 -6.11
CA ASP A 11 1.12 9.62 -5.19
C ASP A 11 1.13 8.96 -3.82
N THR A 12 2.34 8.72 -3.34
CA THR A 12 2.62 8.29 -1.97
C THR A 12 3.43 9.37 -1.29
N LEU A 13 3.42 9.39 0.05
CA LEU A 13 4.23 10.38 0.77
C LEU A 13 5.74 10.21 0.47
N ALA A 14 6.16 8.98 0.16
CA ALA A 14 7.51 8.67 -0.29
C ALA A 14 7.81 9.25 -1.69
N SER A 15 6.90 9.13 -2.66
CA SER A 15 7.09 9.71 -4.01
C SER A 15 7.15 11.23 -3.95
N ILE A 16 6.24 11.86 -3.18
CA ILE A 16 6.22 13.32 -2.96
C ILE A 16 7.51 13.76 -2.26
N ALA A 17 7.95 13.07 -1.20
CA ALA A 17 9.20 13.38 -0.54
C ALA A 17 10.37 13.40 -1.53
N ARG A 18 10.48 12.35 -2.35
CA ARG A 18 11.54 12.21 -3.36
C ARG A 18 11.51 13.33 -4.39
N GLU A 19 10.35 13.66 -4.96
CA GLU A 19 10.20 14.76 -5.92
C GLU A 19 10.66 16.10 -5.31
N TYR A 20 10.43 16.29 -4.01
CA TYR A 20 10.78 17.51 -3.29
C TYR A 20 12.19 17.44 -2.68
N GLY A 21 12.97 16.41 -3.01
CA GLY A 21 14.35 16.22 -2.58
C GLY A 21 14.49 15.75 -1.13
N PHE A 22 13.42 15.35 -0.46
CA PHE A 22 13.45 14.71 0.86
C PHE A 22 13.71 13.21 0.72
N ARG A 23 14.52 12.67 1.64
CA ARG A 23 14.75 11.22 1.79
C ARG A 23 14.11 10.66 3.06
N ASP A 24 13.38 11.48 3.77
CA ASP A 24 12.64 11.09 4.96
C ASP A 24 11.25 11.69 4.82
N TRP A 25 10.32 10.86 4.33
CA TRP A 25 8.92 11.24 4.22
C TRP A 25 8.29 11.41 5.60
N ALA A 26 8.79 10.74 6.64
CA ALA A 26 8.22 10.80 7.99
C ALA A 26 8.38 12.20 8.58
N ARG A 27 9.46 12.91 8.22
CA ARG A 27 9.62 14.33 8.54
C ARG A 27 8.54 15.21 7.90
N ILE A 28 8.11 14.90 6.67
CA ILE A 28 7.01 15.59 6.00
C ILE A 28 5.70 15.25 6.70
N TRP A 29 5.43 13.96 6.96
CA TRP A 29 4.24 13.49 7.67
C TRP A 29 4.06 14.18 9.02
N ALA A 30 5.10 14.16 9.84
CA ALA A 30 5.09 14.70 11.20
C ALA A 30 5.08 16.23 11.27
N HIS A 31 5.19 16.93 10.13
CA HIS A 31 5.19 18.39 10.11
C HIS A 31 3.88 18.95 10.69
N PRO A 32 3.93 20.01 11.54
CA PRO A 32 2.73 20.60 12.14
C PRO A 32 1.64 21.00 11.13
N ASP A 33 2.05 21.58 9.99
CA ASP A 33 1.12 22.00 8.91
C ASP A 33 0.40 20.84 8.18
N ASN A 34 0.77 19.59 8.49
CA ASN A 34 0.10 18.36 8.03
C ASN A 34 -0.76 17.72 9.13
N ALA A 35 -0.96 18.36 10.28
CA ALA A 35 -1.78 17.80 11.37
C ALA A 35 -3.20 17.44 10.92
N ASP A 36 -3.86 18.30 10.15
CA ASP A 36 -5.21 18.04 9.63
C ASP A 36 -5.23 16.87 8.65
N LEU A 37 -4.20 16.76 7.79
CA LEU A 37 -4.04 15.63 6.88
C LEU A 37 -3.86 14.33 7.67
N ARG A 38 -3.05 14.34 8.74
CA ARG A 38 -2.84 13.17 9.61
C ARG A 38 -4.09 12.79 10.40
N ALA A 39 -4.90 13.77 10.79
CA ALA A 39 -6.18 13.51 11.44
C ALA A 39 -7.18 12.88 10.44
N LYS A 40 -7.14 13.32 9.18
CA LYS A 40 -7.98 12.80 8.09
C LYS A 40 -7.54 11.40 7.62
N ARG A 41 -6.24 11.21 7.40
CA ARG A 41 -5.64 9.98 6.88
C ARG A 41 -4.83 9.34 8.01
N ARG A 42 -5.34 8.25 8.59
CA ARG A 42 -4.76 7.55 9.76
C ARG A 42 -3.36 6.98 9.48
N SER A 43 -3.02 6.77 8.20
CA SER A 43 -1.74 6.26 7.74
C SER A 43 -1.17 7.12 6.59
N PRO A 44 0.16 7.32 6.52
CA PRO A 44 0.83 8.04 5.43
C PRO A 44 0.73 7.35 4.06
N ASP A 45 0.37 6.05 4.04
CA ASP A 45 0.23 5.27 2.80
C ASP A 45 -1.17 5.42 2.15
N LEU A 46 -2.10 6.08 2.83
CA LEU A 46 -3.50 6.21 2.43
C LEU A 46 -3.84 7.59 1.84
N LEU A 47 -2.88 8.23 1.17
CA LEU A 47 -3.13 9.52 0.51
C LEU A 47 -4.17 9.34 -0.61
N THR A 48 -5.12 10.27 -0.71
CA THR A 48 -6.13 10.26 -1.77
C THR A 48 -5.94 11.44 -2.69
N PRO A 49 -6.19 11.30 -4.01
CA PRO A 49 -6.17 12.40 -4.95
C PRO A 49 -6.97 13.61 -4.46
N GLY A 50 -6.33 14.78 -4.47
CA GLY A 50 -6.90 16.03 -3.98
C GLY A 50 -6.53 16.39 -2.55
N ASP A 51 -5.95 15.47 -1.76
CA ASP A 51 -5.35 15.82 -0.47
C ASP A 51 -4.18 16.81 -0.66
N GLU A 52 -3.92 17.66 0.33
CA GLU A 52 -2.83 18.65 0.29
C GLU A 52 -1.75 18.34 1.32
N VAL A 53 -0.55 18.01 0.84
CA VAL A 53 0.64 17.76 1.66
C VAL A 53 1.48 19.03 1.72
N PHE A 54 1.70 19.59 2.90
CA PHE A 54 2.71 20.61 3.12
C PHE A 54 4.11 19.99 3.10
N VAL A 55 4.99 20.51 2.27
CA VAL A 55 6.39 20.11 2.19
C VAL A 55 7.27 21.32 2.53
N PRO A 56 8.04 21.28 3.64
CA PRO A 56 8.93 22.39 4.01
C PRO A 56 10.03 22.57 2.96
N PHE A 57 10.62 23.77 2.89
CA PHE A 57 11.84 23.95 2.10
C PHE A 57 13.01 23.24 2.76
N ARG A 58 13.89 22.65 1.95
CA ARG A 58 15.14 22.06 2.46
C ARG A 58 16.11 23.17 2.82
N GLU A 59 16.59 23.12 4.06
CA GLU A 59 17.71 23.93 4.48
C GLU A 59 19.01 23.21 4.11
N PRO A 60 19.97 23.88 3.46
CA PRO A 60 21.25 23.28 3.15
C PRO A 60 21.98 22.94 4.45
N THR A 61 22.46 21.71 4.56
CA THR A 61 23.31 21.28 5.68
C THR A 61 24.76 21.34 5.23
N TRP A 62 25.57 22.12 5.93
CA TRP A 62 27.00 22.21 5.69
C TRP A 62 27.73 21.18 6.56
N ARG A 63 28.71 20.50 5.98
CA ARG A 63 29.63 19.63 6.73
C ARG A 63 31.06 20.01 6.39
N THR A 64 31.90 20.08 7.42
CA THR A 64 33.32 20.37 7.28
C THR A 64 34.08 19.04 7.16
N TYR A 65 34.99 18.99 6.20
CA TYR A 65 35.79 17.80 5.90
C TYR A 65 37.28 18.15 5.91
N THR A 66 38.12 17.19 6.28
CA THR A 66 39.57 17.37 6.26
C THR A 66 40.06 17.53 4.81
N PRO A 67 40.81 18.61 4.49
CA PRO A 67 41.44 18.76 3.19
C PRO A 67 42.38 17.61 2.87
N ASN A 68 42.55 17.25 1.59
CA ASN A 68 43.45 16.19 1.12
C ASN A 68 43.12 14.76 1.61
N ALA A 69 41.94 14.54 2.20
CA ALA A 69 41.40 13.22 2.48
C ALA A 69 40.36 12.81 1.43
N VAL A 70 40.24 11.50 1.18
CA VAL A 70 39.18 10.94 0.34
C VAL A 70 37.92 10.79 1.19
N HIS A 71 36.82 11.37 0.73
CA HIS A 71 35.52 11.29 1.38
C HIS A 71 34.54 10.56 0.47
N THR A 72 33.84 9.57 1.00
CA THR A 72 32.79 8.84 0.28
C THR A 72 31.43 9.36 0.73
N PHE A 73 30.65 9.87 -0.21
CA PHE A 73 29.27 10.29 0.04
C PHE A 73 28.34 9.20 -0.44
N VAL A 74 27.61 8.58 0.49
CA VAL A 74 26.63 7.54 0.20
C VAL A 74 25.24 8.11 0.39
N LEU A 75 24.42 8.03 -0.65
CA LEU A 75 23.00 8.34 -0.54
C LEU A 75 22.28 7.08 -0.05
N ALA A 76 21.77 7.11 1.19
CA ALA A 76 20.97 6.02 1.72
C ALA A 76 19.73 5.79 0.83
N GLU A 77 19.56 4.57 0.33
CA GLU A 77 18.38 4.16 -0.43
C GLU A 77 17.15 4.22 0.47
N GLN A 78 16.05 4.82 -0.03
CA GLN A 78 14.78 4.77 0.67
C GLN A 78 14.07 3.47 0.31
N ARG A 79 13.61 2.76 1.33
CA ARG A 79 12.79 1.57 1.20
C ARG A 79 11.38 1.81 1.74
N ARG A 80 10.40 1.11 1.19
CA ARG A 80 9.02 1.03 1.68
C ARG A 80 8.66 -0.42 1.94
N THR A 81 7.70 -0.64 2.82
CA THR A 81 7.23 -1.98 3.15
C THR A 81 6.03 -2.34 2.28
N LEU A 82 6.09 -3.46 1.56
CA LEU A 82 4.94 -4.08 0.92
C LEU A 82 4.43 -5.19 1.82
N HIS A 83 3.15 -5.10 2.22
CA HIS A 83 2.45 -6.14 2.95
C HIS A 83 1.40 -6.80 2.04
N LEU A 84 1.48 -8.11 1.89
CA LEU A 84 0.52 -8.92 1.13
C LEU A 84 0.01 -10.06 2.02
N VAL A 85 -1.30 -10.29 2.02
CA VAL A 85 -1.91 -11.42 2.73
C VAL A 85 -2.53 -12.36 1.70
N LEU A 86 -2.08 -13.61 1.65
CA LEU A 86 -2.55 -14.60 0.68
C LEU A 86 -3.48 -15.62 1.36
N LEU A 87 -4.78 -15.47 1.13
CA LEU A 87 -5.82 -16.29 1.72
C LEU A 87 -6.51 -17.17 0.67
N ARG A 88 -6.95 -18.35 1.11
CA ARG A 88 -7.86 -19.23 0.40
C ARG A 88 -9.30 -18.71 0.50
N PRO A 89 -10.25 -19.22 -0.32
CA PRO A 89 -11.66 -18.85 -0.22
C PRO A 89 -12.32 -19.12 1.13
N ASP A 90 -11.74 -19.97 1.98
CA ASP A 90 -12.20 -20.24 3.35
C ASP A 90 -11.58 -19.29 4.40
N GLY A 91 -10.69 -18.39 3.98
CA GLY A 91 -9.94 -17.48 4.85
C GLY A 91 -8.65 -18.06 5.42
N SER A 92 -8.32 -19.33 5.13
CA SER A 92 -7.06 -19.94 5.59
C SER A 92 -5.87 -19.47 4.73
N PRO A 93 -4.67 -19.31 5.29
CA PRO A 93 -3.52 -18.82 4.54
C PRO A 93 -3.01 -19.85 3.54
N HIS A 94 -2.52 -19.41 2.37
CA HIS A 94 -1.81 -20.24 1.37
C HIS A 94 -0.40 -20.69 1.84
N ALA A 95 -0.27 -21.02 3.12
CA ALA A 95 0.98 -21.42 3.77
C ALA A 95 1.70 -22.54 3.02
N GLY A 96 3.02 -22.40 2.87
CA GLY A 96 3.89 -23.37 2.20
C GLY A 96 3.85 -23.31 0.67
N CYS A 97 2.99 -22.50 0.05
CA CYS A 97 3.06 -22.25 -1.40
C CYS A 97 4.34 -21.49 -1.74
N ARG A 98 5.07 -21.93 -2.77
CA ARG A 98 6.18 -21.16 -3.33
C ARG A 98 5.64 -19.91 -4.03
N TYR A 99 6.32 -18.79 -3.89
CA TYR A 99 6.04 -17.59 -4.68
C TYR A 99 7.33 -16.91 -5.16
N VAL A 100 7.19 -16.15 -6.24
CA VAL A 100 8.19 -15.22 -6.76
C VAL A 100 7.53 -13.84 -6.89
N LEU A 101 8.10 -12.84 -6.22
CA LEU A 101 7.70 -11.44 -6.32
C LEU A 101 8.76 -10.68 -7.11
N GLN A 102 8.36 -10.06 -8.21
CA GLN A 102 9.19 -9.18 -9.02
C GLN A 102 8.71 -7.74 -8.89
N VAL A 103 9.59 -6.83 -8.46
CA VAL A 103 9.32 -5.38 -8.41
C VAL A 103 10.54 -4.65 -8.93
N GLY A 104 10.43 -4.05 -10.11
CA GLY A 104 11.58 -3.41 -10.75
C GLY A 104 12.73 -4.39 -10.98
N GLN A 105 13.89 -4.10 -10.40
CA GLN A 105 15.09 -4.98 -10.43
C GLN A 105 15.16 -5.95 -9.23
N GLU A 106 14.28 -5.80 -8.24
CA GLU A 106 14.26 -6.67 -7.05
C GLU A 106 13.40 -7.90 -7.32
N GLN A 107 13.95 -9.07 -6.99
CA GLN A 107 13.27 -10.36 -7.08
C GLN A 107 13.35 -11.07 -5.73
N PHE A 108 12.22 -11.54 -5.24
CA PHE A 108 12.13 -12.29 -3.99
C PHE A 108 11.50 -13.65 -4.27
N GLU A 109 12.20 -14.72 -3.92
CA GLU A 109 11.71 -16.10 -4.01
C GLU A 109 11.65 -16.71 -2.61
N ALA A 110 10.46 -17.11 -2.18
CA ALA A 110 10.26 -17.71 -0.86
C ALA A 110 8.98 -18.57 -0.84
N HIS A 111 8.63 -19.05 0.35
CA HIS A 111 7.37 -19.75 0.60
C HIS A 111 6.47 -18.89 1.48
N VAL A 112 5.17 -18.95 1.25
CA VAL A 112 4.17 -18.24 2.07
C VAL A 112 4.28 -18.73 3.52
N PRO A 113 4.45 -17.85 4.52
CA PRO A 113 4.49 -18.24 5.92
C PRO A 113 3.18 -18.89 6.39
N THR A 114 3.20 -19.54 7.55
CA THR A 114 2.00 -20.13 8.17
C THR A 114 0.92 -19.10 8.47
N SER A 115 1.28 -17.83 8.66
CA SER A 115 0.34 -16.72 8.83
C SER A 115 -0.34 -16.27 7.53
N GLY A 116 0.24 -16.57 6.36
CA GLY A 116 -0.21 -16.00 5.07
C GLY A 116 0.33 -14.61 4.76
N ASN A 117 1.01 -13.96 5.71
CA ASN A 117 1.51 -12.60 5.57
C ASN A 117 2.91 -12.61 4.94
N ILE A 118 3.04 -11.96 3.78
CA ILE A 118 4.29 -11.70 3.08
C ILE A 118 4.63 -10.23 3.28
N VAL A 119 5.84 -9.97 3.77
CA VAL A 119 6.35 -8.62 4.01
C VAL A 119 7.71 -8.50 3.34
N HIS A 120 7.85 -7.51 2.45
CA HIS A 120 9.12 -7.20 1.78
C HIS A 120 9.43 -5.72 1.84
N GLU A 121 10.70 -5.38 2.02
CA GLU A 121 11.19 -4.01 1.86
C GLU A 121 11.65 -3.78 0.43
N LEU A 122 11.03 -2.82 -0.24
CA LEU A 122 11.23 -2.52 -1.65
C LEU A 122 11.76 -1.10 -1.83
N ALA A 123 12.52 -0.88 -2.89
CA ALA A 123 12.83 0.48 -3.35
C ALA A 123 11.55 1.27 -3.67
N THR A 124 11.55 2.57 -3.38
CA THR A 124 10.38 3.45 -3.54
C THR A 124 10.17 3.98 -4.96
N ASP A 125 10.99 3.54 -5.92
CA ASP A 125 11.04 4.05 -7.29
C ASP A 125 10.16 3.29 -8.28
N ASN A 126 9.61 2.14 -7.88
CA ASN A 126 8.70 1.33 -8.66
C ASN A 126 7.26 1.49 -8.13
N ASP A 127 6.24 1.44 -8.97
CA ASP A 127 4.81 1.52 -8.60
C ASP A 127 4.01 0.28 -9.05
N ALA A 128 4.67 -0.68 -9.70
CA ALA A 128 4.07 -1.91 -10.16
C ALA A 128 4.97 -3.12 -9.88
N GLY A 129 4.38 -4.30 -9.86
CA GLY A 129 5.09 -5.57 -9.70
C GLY A 129 4.27 -6.76 -10.16
N THR A 130 4.89 -7.92 -10.15
CA THR A 130 4.25 -9.19 -10.50
C THR A 130 4.49 -10.20 -9.38
N LEU A 131 3.41 -10.83 -8.91
CA LEU A 131 3.48 -11.94 -7.97
C LEU A 131 3.07 -13.22 -8.69
N GLU A 132 3.98 -14.18 -8.74
CA GLU A 132 3.73 -15.54 -9.21
C GLU A 132 3.65 -16.48 -8.01
N ILE A 133 2.60 -17.28 -7.90
CA ILE A 133 2.41 -18.23 -6.80
C ILE A 133 1.98 -19.61 -7.31
N TRP A 134 2.62 -20.65 -6.79
CA TRP A 134 2.27 -22.04 -7.06
C TRP A 134 1.30 -22.53 -5.98
N LEU A 135 0.00 -22.41 -6.26
CA LEU A 135 -1.07 -22.63 -5.28
C LEU A 135 -1.21 -24.10 -4.82
N HIS A 136 -0.65 -25.05 -5.58
CA HIS A 136 -0.70 -26.47 -5.27
C HIS A 136 0.67 -27.14 -5.43
N PRO A 137 1.06 -28.08 -4.56
CA PRO A 137 2.26 -28.87 -4.75
C PRO A 137 2.24 -29.62 -6.09
N GLY A 138 3.32 -29.51 -6.87
CA GLY A 138 3.48 -30.22 -8.15
C GLY A 138 2.84 -29.54 -9.37
N THR A 139 2.23 -28.37 -9.23
CA THR A 139 1.85 -27.56 -10.41
C THR A 139 3.09 -26.96 -11.08
N GLU A 140 3.19 -27.05 -12.41
CA GLU A 140 4.27 -26.39 -13.16
C GLU A 140 3.98 -24.91 -13.40
N ARG A 141 2.70 -24.52 -13.53
CA ARG A 141 2.30 -23.15 -13.87
C ARG A 141 1.89 -22.36 -12.62
N PRO A 142 2.49 -21.19 -12.37
CA PRO A 142 2.04 -20.30 -11.30
C PRO A 142 0.71 -19.62 -11.68
N ALA A 143 -0.03 -19.18 -10.66
CA ALA A 143 -0.98 -18.11 -10.80
C ALA A 143 -0.23 -16.77 -10.73
N THR A 144 -0.47 -15.90 -11.71
CA THR A 144 0.21 -14.61 -11.85
C THR A 144 -0.75 -13.47 -11.48
N PHE A 145 -0.29 -12.57 -10.63
CA PHE A 145 -1.02 -11.39 -10.17
C PHE A 145 -0.22 -10.13 -10.51
N GLU A 146 -0.87 -9.16 -11.15
CA GLU A 146 -0.31 -7.82 -11.33
C GLU A 146 -0.59 -6.98 -10.09
N LEU A 147 0.46 -6.38 -9.54
CA LEU A 147 0.39 -5.54 -8.34
C LEU A 147 0.52 -4.07 -8.74
N LYS A 148 -0.40 -3.25 -8.23
CA LYS A 148 -0.30 -1.78 -8.26
C LYS A 148 0.09 -1.29 -6.87
N ILE A 149 1.35 -0.93 -6.69
CA ILE A 149 1.94 -0.63 -5.37
C ILE A 149 1.86 0.87 -5.08
N GLY A 150 1.23 1.24 -3.96
CA GLY A 150 0.99 2.64 -3.60
C GLY A 150 -0.28 3.23 -4.22
N HIS A 151 -1.12 2.40 -4.84
CA HIS A 151 -2.39 2.81 -5.46
C HIS A 151 -3.63 2.50 -4.60
N LEU A 152 -3.44 1.94 -3.40
CA LEU A 152 -4.55 1.62 -2.50
C LEU A 152 -4.98 2.89 -1.76
N VAL A 153 -6.15 3.40 -2.08
CA VAL A 153 -6.80 4.51 -1.36
C VAL A 153 -7.44 4.03 -0.06
N GLY A 154 -7.69 4.95 0.90
CA GLY A 154 -8.33 4.65 2.19
C GLY A 154 -9.69 3.95 2.07
N VAL A 155 -10.08 3.16 3.07
CA VAL A 155 -11.35 2.40 3.08
C VAL A 155 -12.59 3.30 3.12
N GLU A 156 -12.42 4.57 3.44
CA GLU A 156 -13.46 5.57 3.52
C GLU A 156 -13.92 5.97 2.11
N GLU A 157 -13.04 5.85 1.11
CA GLU A 157 -13.36 6.12 -0.28
C GLU A 157 -14.03 4.89 -0.93
N PRO A 158 -15.09 5.05 -1.74
CA PRO A 158 -15.74 3.93 -2.44
C PRO A 158 -14.77 3.06 -3.24
N LEU A 159 -13.81 3.70 -3.94
CA LEU A 159 -12.78 3.01 -4.71
C LEU A 159 -11.88 2.13 -3.81
N GLY A 160 -11.56 2.60 -2.59
CA GLY A 160 -10.77 1.86 -1.62
C GLY A 160 -11.50 0.64 -1.08
N ARG A 161 -12.82 0.73 -0.90
CA ARG A 161 -13.68 -0.41 -0.54
C ARG A 161 -13.79 -1.42 -1.66
N GLN A 162 -14.07 -0.97 -2.88
CA GLN A 162 -14.13 -1.83 -4.06
C GLN A 162 -12.81 -2.58 -4.27
N ALA A 163 -11.67 -1.90 -4.17
CA ALA A 163 -10.35 -2.50 -4.33
C ALA A 163 -10.07 -3.58 -3.26
N ARG A 164 -10.36 -3.32 -1.99
CA ARG A 164 -10.19 -4.31 -0.91
C ARG A 164 -11.13 -5.50 -1.08
N LEU A 165 -12.40 -5.26 -1.38
CA LEU A 165 -13.37 -6.34 -1.64
C LEU A 165 -12.99 -7.16 -2.88
N ALA A 166 -12.41 -6.55 -3.90
CA ALA A 166 -11.91 -7.24 -5.09
C ALA A 166 -10.69 -8.11 -4.76
N ASN A 167 -9.73 -7.56 -4.03
CA ASN A 167 -8.55 -8.29 -3.56
C ASN A 167 -8.91 -9.51 -2.70
N LEU A 168 -9.99 -9.41 -1.92
CA LEU A 168 -10.52 -10.51 -1.11
C LEU A 168 -11.47 -11.45 -1.89
N GLY A 169 -11.70 -11.20 -3.18
CA GLY A 169 -12.51 -12.05 -4.06
C GLY A 169 -14.03 -11.87 -3.94
N PHE A 170 -14.51 -10.87 -3.21
CA PHE A 170 -15.93 -10.57 -3.06
C PHE A 170 -16.50 -9.67 -4.16
N TYR A 171 -15.66 -8.82 -4.78
CA TYR A 171 -16.09 -7.87 -5.80
C TYR A 171 -15.52 -8.24 -7.18
N ARG A 172 -16.39 -8.22 -8.20
CA ARG A 172 -16.03 -8.54 -9.60
C ARG A 172 -16.44 -7.45 -10.60
N GLY A 173 -16.94 -6.32 -10.09
CA GLY A 173 -17.33 -5.18 -10.91
C GLY A 173 -16.14 -4.27 -11.27
N PRO A 174 -16.41 -3.14 -11.96
CA PRO A 174 -15.39 -2.14 -12.28
C PRO A 174 -14.85 -1.42 -11.03
N LEU A 175 -13.54 -1.19 -10.97
CA LEU A 175 -12.91 -0.36 -9.93
C LEU A 175 -12.97 1.12 -10.31
N ASP A 176 -14.17 1.70 -10.23
CA ASP A 176 -14.48 3.05 -10.69
C ASP A 176 -14.83 4.04 -9.56
N GLY A 177 -14.96 3.55 -8.33
CA GLY A 177 -15.37 4.36 -7.18
C GLY A 177 -16.84 4.77 -7.21
N VAL A 178 -17.66 4.17 -8.08
CA VAL A 178 -19.11 4.39 -8.08
C VAL A 178 -19.74 3.59 -6.95
N GLU A 179 -20.25 4.30 -5.95
CA GLU A 179 -20.94 3.72 -4.81
C GLU A 179 -22.33 3.16 -5.21
N ASP A 180 -22.88 2.28 -4.36
CA ASP A 180 -24.24 1.75 -4.47
C ASP A 180 -24.62 1.01 -5.76
N THR A 181 -23.64 0.54 -6.52
CA THR A 181 -23.88 -0.44 -7.58
C THR A 181 -24.32 -1.78 -6.98
N GLU A 182 -25.08 -2.57 -7.74
CA GLU A 182 -25.55 -3.87 -7.27
C GLU A 182 -24.38 -4.82 -6.94
N ASP A 183 -23.30 -4.75 -7.72
CA ASP A 183 -22.06 -5.49 -7.44
C ASP A 183 -21.42 -5.07 -6.12
N SER A 184 -21.37 -3.77 -5.82
CA SER A 184 -20.78 -3.25 -4.58
C SER A 184 -21.61 -3.67 -3.36
N ARG A 185 -22.94 -3.58 -3.46
CA ARG A 185 -23.86 -4.03 -2.40
C ARG A 185 -23.79 -5.54 -2.19
N THR A 186 -23.70 -6.31 -3.27
CA THR A 186 -23.58 -7.77 -3.21
C THR A 186 -22.26 -8.18 -2.56
N ALA A 187 -21.15 -7.56 -2.96
CA ALA A 187 -19.83 -7.81 -2.38
C ALA A 187 -19.79 -7.46 -0.89
N ALA A 188 -20.31 -6.28 -0.50
CA ALA A 188 -20.38 -5.86 0.89
C ALA A 188 -21.20 -6.82 1.75
N ARG A 189 -22.38 -7.26 1.27
CA ARG A 189 -23.22 -8.24 1.98
C ARG A 189 -22.55 -9.61 2.07
N ALA A 190 -21.87 -10.06 1.02
CA ALA A 190 -21.15 -11.33 1.02
C ALA A 190 -19.98 -11.31 2.02
N PHE A 191 -19.23 -10.21 2.05
CA PHE A 191 -18.17 -9.98 3.04
C PHE A 191 -18.74 -9.95 4.46
N ALA A 192 -19.78 -9.14 4.71
CA ALA A 192 -20.45 -9.03 6.01
C ALA A 192 -20.88 -10.41 6.54
N ARG A 193 -21.57 -11.22 5.71
CA ARG A 193 -21.98 -12.58 6.06
C ARG A 193 -20.81 -13.52 6.35
N ARG A 194 -19.71 -13.41 5.60
CA ARG A 194 -18.54 -14.26 5.81
C ARG A 194 -17.81 -13.95 7.11
N HIS A 195 -17.83 -12.68 7.53
CA HIS A 195 -17.09 -12.20 8.69
C HIS A 195 -17.97 -11.91 9.91
N ASP A 196 -19.22 -12.35 9.89
CA ASP A 196 -20.20 -12.22 10.98
C ASP A 196 -20.39 -10.77 11.44
N VAL A 197 -20.49 -9.85 10.47
CA VAL A 197 -20.75 -8.42 10.69
C VAL A 197 -22.14 -8.07 10.17
N GLU A 198 -22.86 -7.21 10.89
CA GLU A 198 -24.15 -6.70 10.44
C GLU A 198 -23.99 -5.84 9.15
N PRO A 199 -24.63 -6.21 8.02
CA PRO A 199 -24.40 -5.53 6.74
C PRO A 199 -24.80 -4.05 6.72
N THR A 200 -25.68 -3.62 7.63
CA THR A 200 -26.13 -2.23 7.75
C THR A 200 -25.23 -1.39 8.65
N ASP A 201 -24.36 -2.00 9.46
CA ASP A 201 -23.36 -1.28 10.23
C ASP A 201 -22.11 -1.05 9.36
N HIS A 202 -22.19 -0.02 8.52
CA HIS A 202 -21.11 0.35 7.63
C HIS A 202 -19.80 0.65 8.37
N THR A 203 -19.87 1.20 9.59
CA THR A 203 -18.66 1.53 10.35
C THR A 203 -17.92 0.26 10.76
N ALA A 204 -18.62 -0.68 11.38
CA ALA A 204 -18.04 -1.97 11.77
C ALA A 204 -17.58 -2.77 10.55
N LEU A 205 -18.33 -2.71 9.45
CA LEU A 205 -18.01 -3.42 8.21
C LEU A 205 -16.69 -2.95 7.59
N TRP A 206 -16.46 -1.63 7.52
CA TRP A 206 -15.25 -1.07 6.91
C TRP A 206 -14.02 -1.24 7.80
N VAL A 207 -14.17 -1.13 9.13
CA VAL A 207 -13.11 -1.49 10.07
C VAL A 207 -12.71 -2.96 9.88
N ARG A 208 -13.70 -3.86 9.79
CA ARG A 208 -13.41 -5.29 9.57
C ARG A 208 -12.75 -5.56 8.22
N LEU A 209 -13.12 -4.79 7.19
CA LEU A 209 -12.51 -4.89 5.86
C LEU A 209 -11.02 -4.52 5.86
N GLU A 210 -10.64 -3.46 6.60
CA GLU A 210 -9.24 -3.10 6.80
C GLU A 210 -8.47 -4.20 7.53
N GLU A 211 -8.99 -4.68 8.66
CA GLU A 211 -8.38 -5.74 9.46
C GLU A 211 -8.12 -7.02 8.65
N VAL A 212 -9.11 -7.46 7.86
CA VAL A 212 -9.01 -8.70 7.08
C VAL A 212 -8.08 -8.52 5.87
N HIS A 213 -8.07 -7.34 5.25
CA HIS A 213 -7.17 -7.03 4.13
C HIS A 213 -5.71 -6.84 4.59
N GLY A 214 -5.49 -6.50 5.86
CA GLY A 214 -4.17 -6.41 6.50
C GLY A 214 -3.57 -4.99 6.49
N CYS A 215 -4.44 -3.97 6.52
CA CYS A 215 -4.09 -2.54 6.54
C CYS A 215 -4.62 -1.86 7.80
#